data_AF-A0A359E6Q9-F1
#
_entry.id   AF-A0A359E6Q9-F1
#
_cell.length_a   1.000
_cell.length_b   1.000
_cell.length_c   1.000
_cell.angle_alpha   90.00
_cell.angle_beta   90.00
_cell.angle_gamma   90.00
#
_symmetry.space_group_name_H-M   'P 1'
#
loop_
_entity.id
_entity.type
_entity.pdbx_description
1 polymer ?
#
loop_
_entity_poly.entity_id
_entity_poly.type
_entity_poly.pdbx_seq_one_letter_code
_entity_poly.pdbx_strand_id
1 'polypeptide(L)'
;MELEAAEEVEETEEEYLEEDQDESQEDQVELLDDEQPQLYTIKQNGVEVEVTLEELQNGYSRQQDYTRKTQELANQRKEIERQQAELRQKDDIYKDLLPKLEANLKAELGEEPDWKAIYDEDPIAYVREKDVWNEKQKRLEAAQAEQQRIKDEELAEQQKQIKEFVEFGNQQLLDKVPEWKDAEKANSEKIAIRDYAINVLGFTPQEMDQVYDYRILLGLRNSWLHDKTIKATKKKPTQKAPARVARPGTANQVKKTTPLKKSKQKLAKSGKVQDAAKVFEQLI
;
A
#
# COMPACT_ATOMS: atom_id res chain seq x y z
N MET A 1 -49.94 43.58 -17.26
CA MET A 1 -50.26 43.80 -15.84
C MET A 1 -48.90 43.89 -15.17
N GLU A 2 -48.23 45.02 -15.38
CA GLU A 2 -48.29 46.22 -14.51
C GLU A 2 -47.47 45.98 -13.24
N LEU A 3 -46.63 46.86 -12.73
CA LEU A 3 -46.07 48.19 -13.04
C LEU A 3 -44.97 48.31 -11.93
N GLU A 4 -43.71 48.62 -12.25
CA GLU A 4 -43.15 49.97 -12.17
C GLU A 4 -42.95 50.49 -10.73
N ALA A 5 -41.70 50.80 -10.39
CA ALA A 5 -41.28 51.80 -9.41
C ALA A 5 -39.75 51.97 -9.61
N ALA A 6 -39.30 52.73 -10.61
CA ALA A 6 -39.28 54.19 -10.71
C ALA A 6 -38.11 54.79 -9.92
N GLU A 7 -37.08 55.04 -10.73
CA GLU A 7 -35.87 55.83 -10.56
C GLU A 7 -36.23 57.32 -10.48
N GLU A 8 -35.72 58.03 -9.48
CA GLU A 8 -35.89 59.49 -9.33
C GLU A 8 -34.51 60.14 -9.15
N VAL A 9 -34.02 60.61 -10.29
CA VAL A 9 -33.17 61.77 -10.60
C VAL A 9 -32.93 62.78 -9.47
N GLU A 10 -31.67 63.14 -9.23
CA GLU A 10 -31.33 64.53 -8.89
C GLU A 10 -30.08 64.95 -9.66
N GLU A 11 -30.32 65.88 -10.59
CA GLU A 11 -29.42 66.55 -11.50
C GLU A 11 -28.99 67.84 -10.80
N THR A 12 -27.70 68.12 -10.68
CA THR A 12 -27.24 69.50 -10.49
C THR A 12 -25.88 69.66 -11.18
N GLU A 13 -25.95 70.09 -12.43
CA GLU A 13 -24.86 70.65 -13.21
C GLU A 13 -24.37 71.94 -12.54
N GLU A 14 -23.07 71.99 -12.23
CA GLU A 14 -22.36 73.18 -11.76
C GLU A 14 -22.03 74.08 -12.97
N GLU A 15 -22.48 75.34 -12.90
CA GLU A 15 -22.23 76.35 -13.92
C GLU A 15 -21.18 77.39 -13.43
N TYR A 16 -19.97 77.31 -14.02
CA TYR A 16 -19.07 78.39 -14.51
C TYR A 16 -18.08 79.14 -13.58
N LEU A 17 -16.81 79.10 -14.05
CA LEU A 17 -15.75 80.14 -14.16
C LEU A 17 -15.27 80.83 -12.86
N GLU A 18 -13.98 81.04 -12.59
CA GLU A 18 -12.95 81.67 -13.43
C GLU A 18 -11.56 81.44 -12.78
N GLU A 19 -10.50 81.53 -13.58
CA GLU A 19 -9.08 81.46 -13.20
C GLU A 19 -8.66 82.54 -12.19
N ASP A 20 -7.79 82.20 -11.23
CA ASP A 20 -6.71 83.11 -10.83
C ASP A 20 -5.54 82.36 -10.18
N GLN A 21 -4.35 82.69 -10.66
CA GLN A 21 -3.03 82.31 -10.15
C GLN A 21 -2.76 83.04 -8.82
N ASP A 22 -2.18 82.39 -7.81
CA ASP A 22 -0.74 82.52 -7.47
C ASP A 22 -0.39 81.95 -6.08
N GLU A 23 0.86 81.47 -6.03
CA GLU A 23 1.78 81.46 -4.87
C GLU A 23 1.43 80.70 -3.57
N SER A 24 2.03 79.51 -3.49
CA SER A 24 2.92 79.05 -2.40
C SER A 24 2.54 79.42 -0.95
N GLN A 25 2.02 78.43 -0.22
CA GLN A 25 2.22 78.33 1.22
C GLN A 25 2.81 76.97 1.57
N GLU A 26 3.92 77.07 2.29
CA GLU A 26 4.83 76.05 2.73
C GLU A 26 4.14 74.96 3.57
N ASP A 27 4.33 73.71 3.13
CA ASP A 27 4.55 72.51 3.93
C ASP A 27 4.17 72.60 5.42
N GLN A 28 2.89 72.35 5.72
CA GLN A 28 2.50 71.71 6.96
C GLN A 28 2.08 70.28 6.62
N VAL A 29 3.10 69.42 6.47
CA VAL A 29 2.90 67.97 6.42
C VAL A 29 2.44 67.55 7.81
N GLU A 30 1.13 67.48 8.00
CA GLU A 30 0.53 66.60 9.00
C GLU A 30 1.12 65.22 8.70
N LEU A 31 2.08 64.79 9.52
CA LEU A 31 2.53 63.40 9.52
C LEU A 31 1.28 62.58 9.85
N LEU A 32 0.60 62.12 8.81
CA LEU A 32 -0.07 60.84 8.82
C LEU A 32 1.01 59.85 9.27
N ASP A 33 0.99 59.55 10.57
CA ASP A 33 1.65 58.37 11.11
C ASP A 33 1.07 57.23 10.27
N ASP A 34 1.81 56.79 9.26
CA ASP A 34 1.49 55.56 8.53
C ASP A 34 1.44 54.48 9.61
N GLU A 35 0.22 54.11 10.03
CA GLU A 35 -0.05 53.13 11.08
C GLU A 35 0.56 51.79 10.66
N GLN A 36 1.86 51.62 10.95
CA GLN A 36 2.53 50.34 10.76
C GLN A 36 1.83 49.35 11.70
N PRO A 37 1.36 48.20 11.19
CA PRO A 37 0.59 47.28 12.02
C PRO A 37 1.44 46.83 13.20
N GLN A 38 0.94 47.05 14.42
CA GLN A 38 1.64 46.65 15.65
C GLN A 38 1.95 45.15 15.60
N LEU A 39 3.24 44.82 15.73
CA LEU A 39 3.75 43.46 15.75
C LEU A 39 3.78 42.93 17.19
N TYR A 40 3.33 41.69 17.35
CA TYR A 40 3.24 40.97 18.62
C TYR A 40 4.06 39.69 18.54
N THR A 41 4.97 39.47 19.49
CA THR A 41 5.78 38.26 19.54
C THR A 41 5.00 37.12 20.22
N ILE A 42 4.72 36.04 19.49
CA ILE A 42 4.11 34.81 20.04
C ILE A 42 5.03 33.61 19.93
N LYS A 43 4.80 32.62 20.80
CA LYS A 43 5.53 31.34 20.80
C LYS A 43 4.71 30.27 20.11
N GLN A 44 5.11 29.86 18.91
CA GLN A 44 4.52 28.72 18.20
C GLN A 44 5.54 27.59 18.15
N ASN A 45 5.21 26.42 18.72
CA ASN A 45 6.10 25.24 18.79
C ASN A 45 7.52 25.52 19.35
N GLY A 46 7.64 26.48 20.28
CA GLY A 46 8.91 26.82 20.93
C GLY A 46 9.79 27.85 20.19
N VAL A 47 9.32 28.40 19.07
CA VAL A 47 9.99 29.47 18.32
C VAL A 47 9.21 30.77 18.49
N GLU A 48 9.91 31.88 18.76
CA GLU A 48 9.34 33.22 18.86
C GLU A 48 9.14 33.79 17.44
N VAL A 49 7.90 34.13 17.11
CA VAL A 49 7.48 34.66 15.80
C VAL A 49 6.70 35.93 16.03
N GLU A 50 7.06 37.00 15.33
CA GLU A 50 6.35 38.27 15.35
C GLU A 50 5.20 38.23 14.34
N VAL A 51 3.99 38.52 14.80
CA VAL A 51 2.75 38.49 14.01
C VAL A 51 1.91 39.72 14.29
N THR A 52 1.09 40.15 13.34
CA THR A 52 0.15 41.27 13.55
C THR A 52 -1.03 40.82 14.41
N LEU A 53 -1.75 41.78 14.99
CA LEU A 53 -2.97 41.52 15.76
C LEU A 53 -4.04 40.77 14.94
N GLU A 54 -4.15 41.09 13.65
CA GLU A 54 -5.08 40.42 12.73
C GLU A 54 -4.72 38.93 12.52
N GLU A 55 -3.45 38.60 12.36
CA GLU A 55 -2.99 37.20 12.22
C GLU A 55 -3.19 36.41 13.53
N LEU A 56 -3.10 37.05 14.70
CA LEU A 56 -3.44 36.42 15.98
C LEU A 56 -4.92 36.08 16.09
N GLN A 57 -5.79 37.02 15.75
CA GLN A 57 -7.24 36.79 15.78
C GLN A 57 -7.65 35.71 14.77
N ASN A 58 -7.10 35.78 13.55
CA ASN A 58 -7.32 34.76 12.52
C ASN A 58 -6.73 33.40 12.90
N GLY A 59 -5.57 33.36 13.56
CA GLY A 59 -4.94 32.15 14.08
C GLY A 59 -5.78 31.49 15.18
N TYR A 60 -6.29 32.28 16.13
CA TYR A 60 -7.18 31.81 17.18
C TYR A 60 -8.50 31.29 16.62
N SER A 61 -9.14 32.01 15.69
CA SER A 61 -10.36 31.56 15.02
C SER A 61 -10.13 30.24 14.27
N ARG A 62 -9.03 30.13 13.50
CA ARG A 62 -8.67 28.90 12.79
C ARG A 62 -8.39 27.74 13.74
N GLN A 63 -7.73 27.98 14.88
CA GLN A 63 -7.44 26.95 15.88
C GLN A 63 -8.70 26.47 16.59
N GLN A 64 -9.62 27.38 16.95
CA GLN A 64 -10.92 27.01 17.50
C GLN A 64 -11.74 26.21 16.49
N ASP A 65 -11.77 26.64 15.22
CA ASP A 65 -12.47 25.92 14.16
C ASP A 65 -11.86 24.55 13.88
N TYR A 66 -10.52 24.44 13.85
CA TYR A 66 -9.85 23.16 13.68
C TYR A 66 -10.15 22.24 14.85
N THR A 67 -10.06 22.74 16.08
CA THR A 67 -10.38 21.97 17.28
C THR A 67 -11.82 21.47 17.25
N ARG A 68 -12.79 22.35 16.91
CA ARG A 68 -14.21 21.99 16.78
C ARG A 68 -14.41 20.95 15.69
N LYS A 69 -13.86 21.16 14.49
CA LYS A 69 -13.97 20.21 13.35
C LYS A 69 -13.30 18.88 13.65
N THR A 70 -12.16 18.86 14.32
CA THR A 70 -11.48 17.62 14.73
C THR A 70 -12.28 16.88 15.79
N GLN A 71 -12.86 17.59 16.76
CA GLN A 71 -13.77 16.99 17.74
C GLN A 71 -15.03 16.44 17.08
N GLU A 72 -15.63 17.18 16.16
CA GLU A 72 -16.79 16.74 15.38
C GLU A 72 -16.45 15.50 14.54
N LEU A 73 -15.32 15.51 13.82
CA LEU A 73 -14.84 14.37 13.05
C LEU A 73 -14.55 13.16 13.95
N ALA A 74 -13.97 13.36 15.13
CA ALA A 74 -13.73 12.30 16.09
C ALA A 74 -15.05 11.71 16.61
N ASN A 75 -16.05 12.56 16.88
CA ASN A 75 -17.38 12.14 17.30
C ASN A 75 -18.09 11.38 16.17
N GLN A 76 -18.04 11.88 14.93
CA GLN A 76 -18.57 11.20 13.75
C GLN A 76 -17.90 9.84 13.53
N ARG A 77 -16.58 9.74 13.66
CA ARG A 77 -15.86 8.45 13.57
C ARG A 77 -16.31 7.46 14.62
N LYS A 78 -16.43 7.88 15.88
CA LYS A 78 -16.94 7.03 16.97
C LYS A 78 -18.37 6.59 16.71
N GLU A 79 -19.21 7.47 16.18
CA GLU A 79 -20.60 7.14 15.84
C GLU A 79 -20.65 6.09 14.72
N ILE A 80 -19.87 6.28 13.65
CA ILE A 80 -19.78 5.33 12.54
C ILE A 80 -19.24 3.98 13.03
N GLU A 81 -18.19 3.98 13.85
CA GLU A 81 -17.62 2.75 14.42
C GLU A 81 -18.65 2.01 15.28
N ARG A 82 -19.41 2.73 16.11
CA ARG A 82 -20.50 2.15 16.90
C ARG A 82 -21.58 1.54 16.01
N GLN A 83 -22.02 2.27 14.98
CA GLN A 83 -23.03 1.78 14.03
C GLN A 83 -22.53 0.55 13.27
N GLN A 84 -21.27 0.54 12.84
CA GLN A 84 -20.66 -0.61 12.18
C GLN A 84 -20.58 -1.82 13.12
N ALA A 85 -20.22 -1.62 14.39
CA ALA A 85 -20.19 -2.69 15.36
C ALA A 85 -21.60 -3.27 15.61
N GLU A 86 -22.61 -2.41 15.73
CA GLU A 86 -24.01 -2.83 15.89
C GLU A 86 -24.52 -3.59 14.66
N LEU A 87 -24.20 -3.12 13.44
CA LEU A 87 -24.55 -3.80 12.20
C LEU A 87 -23.91 -5.18 12.13
N ARG A 88 -22.61 -5.30 12.43
CA ARG A 88 -21.92 -6.60 12.48
C ARG A 88 -22.56 -7.56 13.47
N GLN A 89 -22.91 -7.08 14.66
CA GLN A 89 -23.62 -7.91 15.65
C GLN A 89 -24.99 -8.37 15.14
N LYS A 90 -25.74 -7.49 14.47
CA LYS A 90 -27.03 -7.85 13.86
C LYS A 90 -26.85 -8.88 12.75
N ASP A 91 -25.84 -8.71 11.90
CA ASP A 91 -25.52 -9.63 10.82
C ASP A 91 -25.12 -11.02 11.37
N ASP A 92 -24.30 -11.05 12.43
CA ASP A 92 -23.88 -12.30 13.07
C ASP A 92 -25.07 -13.05 13.69
N ILE A 93 -25.95 -12.32 14.40
CA ILE A 93 -27.19 -12.88 14.95
C ILE A 93 -28.08 -13.40 13.82
N TYR A 94 -28.23 -12.63 12.75
CA TYR A 94 -29.07 -12.98 11.61
C TYR A 94 -28.55 -14.25 10.90
N LYS A 95 -27.23 -14.33 10.67
CA LYS A 95 -26.56 -15.50 10.09
C LYS A 95 -26.73 -16.76 10.94
N ASP A 96 -26.77 -16.65 12.27
CA ASP A 96 -26.99 -17.79 13.17
C ASP A 96 -28.49 -18.16 13.29
N LEU A 97 -29.39 -17.19 13.24
CA LEU A 97 -30.83 -17.41 13.42
C LEU A 97 -31.51 -17.94 12.16
N LEU A 98 -31.11 -17.49 10.97
CA LEU A 98 -31.76 -17.87 9.71
C LEU A 98 -31.74 -19.39 9.44
N PRO A 99 -30.63 -20.13 9.63
CA PRO A 99 -30.61 -21.59 9.50
C PRO A 99 -31.53 -22.30 10.52
N LYS A 100 -31.66 -21.74 11.74
CA LYS A 100 -32.55 -22.28 12.78
C LYS A 100 -34.02 -22.07 12.40
N LEU A 101 -34.34 -20.91 11.83
CA LEU A 101 -35.67 -20.61 11.29
C LEU A 101 -36.00 -21.56 10.14
N GLU A 102 -35.09 -21.75 9.17
CA GLU A 102 -35.27 -22.69 8.07
C GLU A 102 -35.52 -24.12 8.57
N ALA A 103 -34.72 -24.58 9.54
CA ALA A 103 -34.90 -25.91 10.14
C ALA A 103 -36.25 -26.04 10.86
N ASN A 104 -36.72 -24.98 11.53
CA ASN A 104 -38.02 -24.96 12.19
C ASN A 104 -39.17 -25.00 11.17
N LEU A 105 -39.11 -24.18 10.11
CA LEU A 105 -40.11 -24.17 9.03
C LEU A 105 -40.17 -25.52 8.31
N LYS A 106 -39.02 -26.15 8.07
CA LYS A 106 -38.94 -27.49 7.48
C LYS A 106 -39.58 -28.55 8.39
N ALA A 107 -39.40 -28.43 9.70
CA ALA A 107 -40.05 -29.32 10.67
C ALA A 107 -41.56 -29.08 10.75
N GLU A 108 -42.02 -27.83 10.66
CA GLU A 108 -43.44 -27.45 10.67
C GLU A 108 -44.19 -27.88 9.41
N LEU A 109 -43.50 -27.85 8.27
CA LEU A 109 -44.02 -28.35 7.00
C LEU A 109 -44.30 -29.86 7.09
N GLY A 110 -43.35 -30.64 7.63
CA GLY A 110 -43.53 -32.08 7.81
C GLY A 110 -43.63 -32.86 6.50
N GLU A 111 -44.30 -34.01 6.55
CA GLU A 111 -44.56 -34.85 5.37
C GLU A 111 -45.79 -34.34 4.60
N GLU A 112 -45.76 -34.52 3.28
CA GLU A 112 -46.87 -34.10 2.42
C GLU A 112 -48.14 -34.92 2.69
N PRO A 113 -49.29 -34.26 2.98
CA PRO A 113 -50.56 -34.95 3.14
C PRO A 113 -50.99 -35.71 1.89
N ASP A 114 -51.73 -36.81 2.07
CA ASP A 114 -52.37 -37.49 0.94
C ASP A 114 -53.57 -36.66 0.43
N TRP A 115 -53.27 -35.78 -0.52
CA TRP A 115 -54.23 -34.88 -1.13
C TRP A 115 -55.42 -35.60 -1.76
N LYS A 116 -55.22 -36.82 -2.27
CA LYS A 116 -56.28 -37.58 -2.93
C LYS A 116 -57.28 -38.10 -1.90
N ALA A 117 -56.78 -38.67 -0.80
CA ALA A 117 -57.63 -39.13 0.29
C ALA A 117 -58.47 -37.98 0.89
N ILE A 118 -57.85 -36.81 1.13
CA ILE A 118 -58.54 -35.64 1.67
C ILE A 118 -59.61 -35.13 0.70
N TYR A 119 -59.31 -35.09 -0.60
CA TYR A 119 -60.26 -34.66 -1.62
C TYR A 119 -61.46 -35.62 -1.74
N ASP A 120 -61.21 -36.94 -1.68
CA ASP A 120 -62.24 -37.97 -1.76
C ASP A 120 -63.14 -37.98 -0.50
N GLU A 121 -62.62 -37.59 0.67
CA GLU A 121 -63.36 -37.52 1.94
C GLU A 121 -64.11 -36.19 2.13
N ASP A 122 -63.44 -35.03 1.93
CA ASP A 122 -64.02 -33.70 2.04
C ASP A 122 -63.35 -32.68 1.08
N PRO A 123 -63.99 -32.37 -0.07
CA PRO A 123 -63.48 -31.39 -1.03
C PRO A 123 -63.29 -29.98 -0.48
N ILE A 124 -64.02 -29.58 0.57
CA ILE A 124 -63.86 -28.26 1.20
C ILE A 124 -62.64 -28.26 2.13
N ALA A 125 -62.44 -29.34 2.89
CA ALA A 125 -61.24 -29.50 3.72
C ALA A 125 -59.97 -29.52 2.86
N TYR A 126 -60.01 -30.15 1.68
CA TYR A 126 -58.90 -30.14 0.71
C TYR A 126 -58.41 -28.72 0.40
N VAL A 127 -59.31 -27.78 0.07
CA VAL A 127 -58.91 -26.41 -0.31
C VAL A 127 -58.22 -25.71 0.86
N ARG A 128 -58.75 -25.88 2.09
CA ARG A 128 -58.18 -25.27 3.29
C ARG A 128 -56.79 -25.82 3.60
N GLU A 129 -56.64 -27.14 3.62
CA GLU A 129 -55.35 -27.79 3.91
C GLU A 129 -54.32 -27.51 2.83
N LYS A 130 -54.76 -27.43 1.56
CA LYS A 130 -53.87 -27.08 0.46
C LYS A 130 -53.37 -25.65 0.57
N ASP A 131 -54.23 -24.71 0.98
CA ASP A 131 -53.83 -23.31 1.20
C ASP A 131 -52.81 -23.19 2.34
N VAL A 132 -53.08 -23.83 3.48
CA VAL A 132 -52.14 -23.89 4.62
C VAL A 132 -50.80 -24.51 4.22
N TRP A 133 -50.82 -25.60 3.47
CA TRP A 133 -49.60 -26.24 2.96
C TRP A 133 -48.82 -25.32 2.02
N ASN A 134 -49.50 -24.68 1.08
CA ASN A 134 -48.89 -23.75 0.15
C ASN A 134 -48.29 -22.54 0.88
N GLU A 135 -48.94 -22.06 1.94
CA GLU A 135 -48.41 -20.98 2.77
C GLU A 135 -47.13 -21.40 3.50
N LYS A 136 -47.12 -22.60 4.11
CA LYS A 136 -45.92 -23.17 4.74
C LYS A 136 -44.77 -23.34 3.75
N GLN A 137 -45.06 -23.87 2.56
CA GLN A 137 -44.08 -24.02 1.47
C GLN A 137 -43.50 -22.67 1.05
N LYS A 138 -44.34 -21.66 0.83
CA LYS A 138 -43.88 -20.31 0.47
C LYS A 138 -42.98 -19.69 1.54
N ARG A 139 -43.31 -19.89 2.83
CA ARG A 139 -42.47 -19.41 3.93
C ARG A 139 -41.10 -20.09 3.95
N LEU A 140 -41.05 -21.40 3.72
CA LEU A 140 -39.80 -22.16 3.64
C LEU A 140 -38.96 -21.70 2.43
N GLU A 141 -39.57 -21.57 1.26
CA GLU A 141 -38.91 -21.13 0.04
C GLU A 141 -38.33 -19.70 0.20
N ALA A 142 -39.08 -18.80 0.84
CA ALA A 142 -38.60 -17.45 1.14
C ALA A 142 -37.36 -17.46 2.07
N ALA A 143 -37.37 -18.30 3.12
CA ALA A 143 -36.22 -18.45 4.01
C ALA A 143 -34.99 -19.02 3.29
N GLN A 144 -35.18 -19.99 2.38
CA GLN A 144 -34.11 -20.57 1.58
C GLN A 144 -33.54 -19.58 0.56
N ALA A 145 -34.40 -18.82 -0.11
CA ALA A 145 -33.98 -17.78 -1.04
C ALA A 145 -33.12 -16.72 -0.34
N GLU A 146 -33.50 -16.31 0.87
CA GLU A 146 -32.73 -15.35 1.66
C GLU A 146 -31.39 -15.93 2.13
N GLN A 147 -31.36 -17.20 2.53
CA GLN A 147 -30.10 -17.87 2.88
C GLN A 147 -29.16 -17.96 1.69
N GLN A 148 -29.69 -18.25 0.49
CA GLN A 148 -28.90 -18.28 -0.74
C GLN A 148 -28.36 -16.88 -1.08
N ARG A 149 -29.20 -15.84 -0.97
CA ARG A 149 -28.79 -14.44 -1.19
C ARG A 149 -27.59 -14.06 -0.32
N ILE A 150 -27.62 -14.40 0.97
CA ILE A 150 -26.52 -14.11 1.91
C ILE A 150 -25.23 -14.86 1.51
N LYS A 151 -25.34 -16.13 1.11
CA LYS A 151 -24.18 -16.91 0.64
C LYS A 151 -23.56 -16.31 -0.62
N ASP A 152 -24.38 -15.88 -1.56
CA ASP A 152 -23.93 -15.24 -2.80
C ASP A 152 -23.26 -13.89 -2.51
N GLU A 153 -23.81 -13.11 -1.58
CA GLU A 153 -23.23 -11.85 -1.10
C GLU A 153 -21.88 -12.06 -0.40
N GLU A 154 -21.76 -13.09 0.45
CA GLU A 154 -20.50 -13.45 1.12
C GLU A 154 -19.43 -13.90 0.11
N LEU A 155 -19.80 -14.70 -0.89
CA LEU A 155 -18.89 -15.11 -1.95
C LEU A 155 -18.41 -13.91 -2.77
N ALA A 156 -19.31 -12.98 -3.10
CA ALA A 156 -18.97 -11.77 -3.84
C ALA A 156 -18.01 -10.87 -3.05
N GLU A 157 -18.25 -10.69 -1.75
CA GLU A 157 -17.38 -9.90 -0.87
C GLU A 157 -16.01 -10.56 -0.71
N GLN A 158 -15.95 -11.89 -0.54
CA GLN A 158 -14.69 -12.63 -0.50
C GLN A 158 -13.89 -12.46 -1.81
N GLN A 159 -14.55 -12.57 -2.96
CA GLN A 159 -13.90 -12.37 -4.25
C GLN A 159 -13.38 -10.94 -4.40
N LYS A 160 -14.10 -9.93 -3.90
CA LYS A 160 -13.66 -8.54 -3.90
C LYS A 160 -12.40 -8.36 -3.04
N GLN A 161 -12.39 -8.90 -1.82
CA GLN A 161 -11.22 -8.85 -0.94
C GLN A 161 -9.99 -9.54 -1.57
N ILE A 162 -10.19 -10.68 -2.24
CA ILE A 162 -9.12 -11.36 -2.98
C ILE A 162 -8.59 -10.47 -4.11
N LYS A 163 -9.47 -9.83 -4.89
CA LYS A 163 -9.06 -8.92 -5.98
C LYS A 163 -8.23 -7.75 -5.44
N GLU A 164 -8.71 -7.09 -4.38
CA GLU A 164 -7.98 -5.98 -3.73
C GLU A 164 -6.61 -6.43 -3.21
N PHE A 165 -6.54 -7.62 -2.59
CA PHE A 165 -5.29 -8.18 -2.11
C PHE A 165 -4.32 -8.53 -3.25
N VAL A 166 -4.83 -9.02 -4.39
CA VAL A 166 -4.04 -9.29 -5.59
C VAL A 166 -3.51 -8.00 -6.22
N GLU A 167 -4.34 -6.97 -6.32
CA GLU A 167 -3.94 -5.66 -6.84
C GLU A 167 -2.84 -5.03 -5.96
N PHE A 168 -3.03 -5.05 -4.64
CA PHE A 168 -2.01 -4.65 -3.68
C PHE A 168 -0.74 -5.48 -3.83
N GLY A 169 -0.88 -6.81 -3.94
CA GLY A 169 0.24 -7.72 -4.15
C GLY A 169 1.02 -7.44 -5.43
N ASN A 170 0.33 -7.09 -6.52
CA ASN A 170 0.96 -6.71 -7.79
C ASN A 170 1.78 -5.42 -7.65
N GLN A 171 1.26 -4.41 -6.94
CA GLN A 171 2.02 -3.18 -6.65
C GLN A 171 3.30 -3.51 -5.85
N GLN A 172 3.15 -4.29 -4.78
CA GLN A 172 4.27 -4.71 -3.95
C GLN A 172 5.32 -5.54 -4.72
N LEU A 173 4.89 -6.39 -5.66
CA LEU A 173 5.79 -7.14 -6.52
C LEU A 173 6.58 -6.23 -7.46
N LEU A 174 5.96 -5.22 -8.06
CA LEU A 174 6.65 -4.26 -8.94
C LEU A 174 7.65 -3.39 -8.17
N ASP A 175 7.37 -3.07 -6.92
CA ASP A 175 8.29 -2.32 -6.05
C ASP A 175 9.49 -3.17 -5.62
N LYS A 176 9.27 -4.45 -5.29
CA LYS A 176 10.35 -5.37 -4.87
C LYS A 176 11.11 -5.99 -6.06
N VAL A 177 10.45 -6.10 -7.20
CA VAL A 177 11.00 -6.67 -8.45
C VAL A 177 10.74 -5.70 -9.60
N PRO A 178 11.49 -4.58 -9.70
CA PRO A 178 11.30 -3.58 -10.75
C PRO A 178 11.52 -4.14 -12.17
N GLU A 179 12.27 -5.25 -12.30
CA GLU A 179 12.50 -5.95 -13.56
C GLU A 179 11.20 -6.48 -14.19
N TRP A 180 10.15 -6.70 -13.37
CA TRP A 180 8.84 -7.16 -13.84
C TRP A 180 7.95 -6.05 -14.41
N LYS A 181 8.44 -4.80 -14.46
CA LYS A 181 7.81 -3.74 -15.28
C LYS A 181 7.90 -4.05 -16.78
N ASP A 182 8.89 -4.85 -17.17
CA ASP A 182 8.99 -5.41 -18.52
C ASP A 182 8.17 -6.72 -18.58
N ALA A 183 7.11 -6.71 -19.39
CA ALA A 183 6.17 -7.83 -19.51
C ALA A 183 6.84 -9.12 -20.00
N GLU A 184 7.83 -9.04 -20.90
CA GLU A 184 8.54 -10.21 -21.44
C GLU A 184 9.40 -10.88 -20.35
N LYS A 185 10.11 -10.07 -19.55
CA LYS A 185 10.88 -10.56 -18.41
C LYS A 185 9.96 -11.12 -17.32
N ALA A 186 8.87 -10.43 -17.01
CA ALA A 186 7.91 -10.90 -16.02
C ALA A 186 7.33 -12.26 -16.42
N ASN A 187 6.91 -12.43 -17.67
CA ASN A 187 6.32 -13.68 -18.15
C ASN A 187 7.34 -14.83 -18.15
N SER A 188 8.55 -14.59 -18.66
CA SER A 188 9.60 -15.60 -18.68
C SER A 188 10.03 -16.04 -17.28
N GLU A 189 10.18 -15.11 -16.32
CA GLU A 189 10.48 -15.46 -14.93
C GLU A 189 9.31 -16.18 -14.26
N LYS A 190 8.05 -15.76 -14.47
CA LYS A 190 6.87 -16.43 -13.92
C LYS A 190 6.78 -17.89 -14.36
N ILE A 191 7.04 -18.17 -15.64
CA ILE A 191 7.08 -19.54 -16.17
C ILE A 191 8.21 -20.33 -15.50
N ALA A 192 9.42 -19.77 -15.43
CA ALA A 192 10.55 -20.44 -14.80
C ALA A 192 10.34 -20.71 -13.30
N ILE A 193 9.66 -19.80 -12.59
CA ILE A 193 9.29 -19.96 -11.17
C ILE A 193 8.25 -21.07 -11.02
N ARG A 194 7.23 -21.11 -11.88
CA ARG A 194 6.21 -22.17 -11.89
C ARG A 194 6.84 -23.53 -12.15
N ASP A 195 7.71 -23.62 -13.16
CA ASP A 195 8.44 -24.85 -13.48
C ASP A 195 9.34 -25.29 -12.34
N TYR A 196 10.00 -24.35 -11.66
CA TYR A 196 10.82 -24.65 -10.49
C TYR A 196 9.96 -25.16 -9.32
N ALA A 197 8.82 -24.52 -9.05
CA ALA A 197 7.91 -24.94 -8.00
C ALA A 197 7.38 -26.36 -8.24
N ILE A 198 7.00 -26.68 -9.48
CA ILE A 198 6.48 -28.00 -9.83
C ILE A 198 7.60 -29.06 -9.82
N ASN A 199 8.69 -28.82 -10.55
CA ASN A 199 9.69 -29.86 -10.81
C ASN A 199 10.72 -30.02 -9.69
N VAL A 200 10.94 -28.98 -8.87
CA VAL A 200 11.97 -29.00 -7.82
C VAL A 200 11.36 -29.01 -6.42
N LEU A 201 10.31 -28.22 -6.18
CA LEU A 201 9.67 -28.14 -4.87
C LEU A 201 8.50 -29.13 -4.70
N GLY A 202 8.00 -29.72 -5.80
CA GLY A 202 6.95 -30.75 -5.77
C GLY A 202 5.53 -30.21 -5.71
N PHE A 203 5.31 -28.94 -6.05
CA PHE A 203 3.96 -28.37 -6.16
C PHE A 203 3.21 -28.99 -7.34
N THR A 204 1.90 -29.16 -7.17
CA THR A 204 1.00 -29.49 -8.27
C THR A 204 0.66 -28.25 -9.10
N PRO A 205 0.29 -28.39 -10.38
CA PRO A 205 -0.20 -27.28 -11.18
C PRO A 205 -1.39 -26.55 -10.54
N GLN A 206 -2.29 -27.30 -9.88
CA GLN A 206 -3.48 -26.77 -9.22
C GLN A 206 -3.13 -25.90 -8.01
N GLU A 207 -2.15 -26.31 -7.21
CA GLU A 207 -1.66 -25.48 -6.10
C GLU A 207 -1.05 -24.19 -6.63
N MET A 208 -0.29 -24.25 -7.73
CA MET A 208 0.29 -23.06 -8.36
C MET A 208 -0.75 -22.09 -8.93
N ASP A 209 -1.89 -22.59 -9.41
CA ASP A 209 -3.00 -21.74 -9.89
C ASP A 209 -3.74 -21.04 -8.74
N GLN A 210 -3.67 -21.58 -7.52
CA GLN A 210 -4.24 -20.99 -6.32
C GLN A 210 -3.29 -20.01 -5.61
N VAL A 211 -2.04 -19.86 -6.08
CA VAL A 211 -1.09 -18.90 -5.50
C VAL A 211 -1.41 -17.49 -6.01
N TYR A 212 -2.15 -16.73 -5.20
CA TYR A 212 -2.40 -15.30 -5.41
C TYR A 212 -1.65 -14.40 -4.41
N ASP A 213 -1.09 -14.98 -3.35
CA ASP A 213 -0.30 -14.24 -2.36
C ASP A 213 1.08 -13.88 -2.90
N TYR A 214 1.32 -12.58 -3.04
CA TYR A 214 2.58 -12.04 -3.54
C TYR A 214 3.80 -12.45 -2.72
N ARG A 215 3.62 -12.72 -1.41
CA ARG A 215 4.68 -13.15 -0.50
C ARG A 215 5.18 -14.55 -0.87
N ILE A 216 4.26 -15.43 -1.27
CA ILE A 216 4.59 -16.78 -1.74
C ILE A 216 5.36 -16.69 -3.05
N LEU A 217 4.87 -15.89 -4.00
CA LEU A 217 5.56 -15.67 -5.29
C LEU A 217 6.97 -15.12 -5.10
N LEU A 218 7.16 -14.16 -4.19
CA LEU A 218 8.48 -13.61 -3.88
C LEU A 218 9.41 -14.67 -3.26
N GLY A 219 8.88 -15.50 -2.36
CA GLY A 219 9.60 -16.64 -1.79
C GLY A 219 10.06 -17.62 -2.87
N LEU A 220 9.15 -18.04 -3.74
CA LEU A 220 9.44 -18.94 -4.86
C LEU A 220 10.47 -18.36 -5.82
N ARG A 221 10.36 -17.05 -6.15
CA ARG A 221 11.36 -16.35 -6.96
C ARG A 221 12.74 -16.39 -6.31
N ASN A 222 12.83 -16.07 -5.03
CA ASN A 222 14.09 -16.05 -4.31
C ASN A 222 14.72 -17.45 -4.23
N SER A 223 13.91 -18.48 -3.98
CA SER A 223 14.37 -19.88 -3.99
C SER A 223 14.89 -20.30 -5.37
N TRP A 224 14.17 -19.94 -6.44
CA TRP A 224 14.59 -20.20 -7.81
C TRP A 224 15.91 -19.49 -8.16
N LEU A 225 16.03 -18.19 -7.84
CA LEU A 225 17.27 -17.42 -8.06
C LEU A 225 18.43 -18.01 -7.25
N HIS A 226 18.18 -18.43 -6.01
CA HIS A 226 19.19 -19.04 -5.18
C HIS A 226 19.67 -20.37 -5.76
N ASP A 227 18.78 -21.26 -6.18
CA ASP A 227 19.16 -22.51 -6.85
C ASP A 227 19.92 -22.26 -8.15
N LYS A 228 19.51 -21.25 -8.95
CA LYS A 228 20.22 -20.83 -10.16
C LYS A 228 21.65 -20.38 -9.87
N THR A 229 21.87 -19.61 -8.80
CA THR A 229 23.22 -19.18 -8.37
C THR A 229 24.06 -20.34 -7.84
N ILE A 230 23.49 -21.26 -7.06
CA ILE A 230 24.19 -22.48 -6.61
C ILE A 230 24.61 -23.34 -7.81
N LYS A 231 23.71 -23.57 -8.78
CA LYS A 231 24.02 -24.34 -9.98
C LYS A 231 25.08 -23.65 -10.84
N ALA A 232 25.06 -22.32 -10.94
CA ALA A 232 26.07 -21.56 -11.67
C ALA A 232 27.46 -21.63 -10.99
N THR A 233 27.52 -21.57 -9.66
CA THR A 233 28.79 -21.69 -8.92
C THR A 233 29.38 -23.09 -8.97
N LYS A 234 28.56 -24.15 -8.87
CA LYS A 234 29.02 -25.55 -9.01
C LYS A 234 29.61 -25.86 -10.40
N LYS A 235 29.20 -25.13 -11.44
CA LYS A 235 29.67 -25.33 -12.83
C LYS A 235 31.02 -24.69 -13.16
N LYS A 236 31.63 -23.91 -12.26
CA LYS A 236 33.04 -23.51 -12.39
C LYS A 236 33.91 -24.37 -11.48
N PRO A 237 34.35 -25.57 -11.89
CA PRO A 237 35.67 -25.98 -11.47
C PRO A 237 36.59 -24.91 -12.07
N THR A 238 37.20 -24.06 -11.25
CA THR A 238 38.48 -23.49 -11.62
C THR A 238 39.32 -24.71 -11.99
N GLN A 239 39.46 -24.99 -13.29
CA GLN A 239 40.50 -25.88 -13.76
C GLN A 239 41.74 -25.30 -13.10
N LYS A 240 42.26 -25.97 -12.07
CA LYS A 240 43.55 -25.63 -11.51
C LYS A 240 44.44 -25.61 -12.73
N ALA A 241 44.93 -24.43 -13.11
CA ALA A 241 45.83 -24.28 -14.25
C ALA A 241 46.79 -25.46 -14.17
N PRO A 242 46.90 -26.30 -15.22
CA PRO A 242 47.56 -27.60 -15.12
C PRO A 242 48.85 -27.36 -14.37
N ALA A 243 48.96 -27.96 -13.18
CA ALA A 243 50.12 -27.78 -12.32
C ALA A 243 51.31 -27.99 -13.25
N ARG A 244 52.17 -26.97 -13.39
CA ARG A 244 53.21 -26.94 -14.42
C ARG A 244 54.11 -28.15 -14.15
N VAL A 245 53.78 -29.29 -14.73
CA VAL A 245 54.52 -30.53 -14.55
C VAL A 245 55.85 -30.29 -15.23
N ALA A 246 56.91 -30.34 -14.43
CA ALA A 246 58.26 -30.28 -14.95
C ALA A 246 58.38 -31.39 -16.00
N ARG A 247 58.80 -31.02 -17.22
CA ARG A 247 59.14 -31.99 -18.26
C ARG A 247 60.14 -33.00 -17.65
N PRO A 248 59.88 -34.31 -17.72
CA PRO A 248 60.87 -35.31 -17.33
C PRO A 248 62.10 -35.13 -18.23
N GLY A 249 63.27 -34.86 -17.65
CA GLY A 249 64.54 -34.80 -18.39
C GLY A 249 65.29 -33.47 -18.39
N THR A 250 64.94 -32.48 -17.56
CA THR A 250 65.87 -31.36 -17.30
C THR A 250 66.31 -31.43 -15.85
N ALA A 251 67.53 -31.92 -15.62
CA ALA A 251 68.17 -31.86 -14.31
C ALA A 251 68.03 -30.44 -13.76
N ASN A 252 67.46 -30.31 -12.56
CA ASN A 252 67.36 -29.04 -11.84
C ASN A 252 68.76 -28.45 -11.70
N GLN A 253 69.12 -27.52 -12.58
CA GLN A 253 70.21 -26.60 -12.33
C GLN A 253 69.77 -25.77 -11.12
N VAL A 254 70.36 -26.08 -9.95
CA VAL A 254 70.22 -25.26 -8.75
C VAL A 254 70.55 -23.84 -9.17
N LYS A 255 69.55 -22.95 -9.19
CA LYS A 255 69.76 -21.54 -9.53
C LYS A 255 70.72 -20.97 -8.48
N LYS A 256 72.01 -20.91 -8.83
CA LYS A 256 73.03 -20.28 -7.99
C LYS A 256 72.63 -18.83 -7.87
N THR A 257 72.13 -18.45 -6.71
CA THR A 257 71.91 -17.05 -6.39
C THR A 257 73.27 -16.35 -6.45
N THR A 258 73.43 -15.38 -7.34
CA THR A 258 74.66 -14.58 -7.44
C THR A 258 75.03 -14.04 -6.06
N PRO A 259 76.32 -14.06 -5.66
CA PRO A 259 76.78 -13.53 -4.38
C PRO A 259 76.18 -12.16 -4.06
N LEU A 260 76.08 -11.29 -5.07
CA LEU A 260 75.51 -9.95 -4.96
C LEU A 260 74.04 -9.94 -4.53
N LYS A 261 73.25 -10.92 -4.98
CA LYS A 261 71.83 -11.04 -4.60
C LYS A 261 71.70 -11.49 -3.14
N LYS A 262 72.62 -12.33 -2.67
CA LYS A 262 72.68 -12.77 -1.27
C LYS A 262 73.13 -11.62 -0.34
N SER A 263 74.16 -10.85 -0.72
CA SER A 263 74.61 -9.70 0.07
C SER A 263 73.53 -8.62 0.15
N LYS A 264 72.84 -8.30 -0.96
CA LYS A 264 71.70 -7.37 -0.95
C LYS A 264 70.54 -7.83 -0.06
N GLN A 265 70.18 -9.11 -0.10
CA GLN A 265 69.17 -9.66 0.81
C GLN A 265 69.59 -9.62 2.26
N LYS A 266 70.87 -9.82 2.56
CA LYS A 266 71.39 -9.78 3.93
C LYS A 266 71.37 -8.36 4.48
N LEU A 267 71.81 -7.38 3.68
CA LEU A 267 71.68 -5.96 4.01
C LEU A 267 70.22 -5.55 4.22
N ALA A 268 69.31 -5.96 3.33
CA ALA A 268 67.89 -5.64 3.47
C ALA A 268 67.27 -6.22 4.76
N LYS A 269 67.81 -7.33 5.27
CA LYS A 269 67.34 -7.95 6.53
C LYS A 269 68.04 -7.40 7.77
N SER A 270 69.33 -7.08 7.70
CA SER A 270 70.13 -6.69 8.86
C SER A 270 70.22 -5.18 9.05
N GLY A 271 70.14 -4.39 7.97
CA GLY A 271 70.30 -2.93 7.97
C GLY A 271 71.69 -2.44 8.40
N LYS A 272 72.68 -3.33 8.57
CA LYS A 272 73.99 -2.98 9.13
C LYS A 272 74.93 -2.40 8.07
N VAL A 273 75.68 -1.37 8.44
CA VAL A 273 76.69 -0.72 7.57
C VAL A 273 77.75 -1.71 7.05
N GLN A 274 78.14 -2.69 7.88
CA GLN A 274 79.09 -3.74 7.49
C GLN A 274 78.56 -4.66 6.39
N ASP A 275 77.26 -4.92 6.34
CA ASP A 275 76.64 -5.71 5.27
C ASP A 275 76.44 -4.88 4.00
N ALA A 276 76.36 -3.55 4.12
CA ALA A 276 76.35 -2.63 2.98
C ALA A 276 77.71 -2.60 2.27
N ALA A 277 78.81 -2.54 3.02
CA ALA A 277 80.16 -2.60 2.46
C ALA A 277 80.37 -3.86 1.60
N LYS A 278 79.86 -5.02 2.05
CA LYS A 278 79.92 -6.30 1.30
C LYS A 278 79.05 -6.32 0.03
N VAL A 279 78.03 -5.45 -0.06
CA VAL A 279 77.27 -5.28 -1.31
C VAL A 279 78.09 -4.44 -2.30
N PHE A 280 78.72 -3.37 -1.83
CA PHE A 280 79.54 -2.48 -2.67
C PHE A 280 80.81 -3.15 -3.16
N GLU A 281 81.47 -3.97 -2.34
CA GLU A 281 82.64 -4.78 -2.73
C GLU A 281 82.33 -5.75 -3.89
N GLN A 282 81.07 -6.13 -4.08
CA GLN A 282 80.63 -7.02 -5.16
C GLN A 282 80.10 -6.27 -6.40
N LEU A 283 80.14 -4.93 -6.40
CA LEU A 283 79.69 -4.07 -7.50
C LEU A 283 80.84 -3.37 -8.23
N ILE A 284 82.06 -3.44 -7.68
CA ILE A 284 83.29 -2.88 -8.23
C ILE A 284 84.12 -4.03 -8.80
#